data_AF-A0A7I8VGI9-F1
#
_entry.id   AF-A0A7I8VGI9-F1
#
_cell.length_a   1.000
_cell.length_b   1.000
_cell.length_c   1.000
_cell.angle_alpha   90.00
_cell.angle_beta   90.00
_cell.angle_gamma   90.00
#
_symmetry.space_group_name_H-M   'P 1'
#
loop_
_entity.id
_entity.type
_entity.pdbx_description
1 polymer ?
#
loop_
_entity_poly.entity_id
_entity_poly.type
_entity_poly.pdbx_seq_one_letter_code
_entity_poly.pdbx_strand_id
1 'polypeptide(L)'
;MENLLIIFIAIAIAMGLYAIVLLVFGFLATGATRQKLYSGTKCIMGGRVGAAFFMVLTYLMNLIWMGITAVCTIPIMIYIILRNICQTEYKGSFEDYNFWRESDCFNLSRIGLYKNVTYSIEKNAICGEAEIGNFCEKVEDAGPMFGLALGGSFLVVIGMIHFLMILVANYQRIKVSKEITEHRNALNIELTDSSSRIMENSSVAKLTKYGPK
;
A
#
# COMPACT_ATOMS: atom_id res chain seq x y z
N MET A 1 -13.92 8.98 22.98
CA MET A 1 -12.50 8.75 22.62
C MET A 1 -12.12 7.27 22.69
N GLU A 2 -12.52 6.54 23.74
CA GLU A 2 -12.19 5.12 23.94
C GLU A 2 -12.55 4.23 22.74
N ASN A 3 -13.76 4.37 22.17
CA ASN A 3 -14.18 3.56 21.03
C ASN A 3 -13.31 3.76 19.78
N LEU A 4 -12.85 4.99 19.52
CA LEU A 4 -11.98 5.29 18.37
C LEU A 4 -10.59 4.69 18.57
N LEU A 5 -10.06 4.76 19.79
CA LEU A 5 -8.77 4.19 20.15
C LEU A 5 -8.76 2.67 19.95
N ILE A 6 -9.83 1.98 20.39
CA ILE A 6 -10.00 0.53 20.18
C ILE A 6 -10.00 0.18 18.68
N ILE A 7 -10.69 0.97 17.85
CA ILE A 7 -10.73 0.75 16.40
C ILE A 7 -9.33 0.90 15.76
N PHE A 8 -8.57 1.94 16.13
CA PHE A 8 -7.22 2.13 15.58
C PHE A 8 -6.26 1.02 16.00
N ILE A 9 -6.33 0.54 17.24
CA ILE A 9 -5.54 -0.60 17.71
C ILE A 9 -5.89 -1.86 16.91
N ALA A 10 -7.18 -2.13 16.69
CA ALA A 10 -7.62 -3.28 15.92
C ALA A 10 -7.09 -3.23 14.48
N ILE A 11 -7.14 -2.06 13.83
CA ILE A 11 -6.59 -1.87 12.47
C ILE A 11 -5.08 -2.10 12.47
N ALA A 12 -4.34 -1.57 13.45
CA ALA A 12 -2.90 -1.76 13.53
C ALA A 12 -2.50 -3.24 13.67
N ILE A 13 -3.20 -4.01 14.51
CA ILE A 13 -2.97 -5.44 14.68
C ILE A 13 -3.29 -6.19 13.38
N ALA A 14 -4.43 -5.90 12.75
CA ALA A 14 -4.83 -6.52 11.49
C ALA A 14 -3.81 -6.26 10.37
N MET A 15 -3.28 -5.04 10.28
CA MET A 15 -2.25 -4.67 9.31
C MET A 15 -0.90 -5.35 9.61
N GLY A 16 -0.52 -5.47 10.87
CA GLY A 16 0.68 -6.20 11.27
C GLY A 16 0.60 -7.69 10.87
N LEU A 17 -0.53 -8.33 11.14
CA LEU A 17 -0.78 -9.72 10.73
C LEU A 17 -0.78 -9.85 9.20
N TYR A 18 -1.41 -8.90 8.50
CA TYR A 18 -1.40 -8.87 7.04
C TYR A 18 0.01 -8.77 6.47
N ALA A 19 0.85 -7.88 7.02
CA ALA A 19 2.24 -7.73 6.62
C ALA A 19 3.06 -9.02 6.83
N ILE A 20 2.87 -9.72 7.96
CA ILE A 20 3.52 -11.01 8.23
C ILE A 20 3.10 -12.06 7.19
N VAL A 21 1.79 -12.14 6.90
CA VAL A 21 1.26 -13.05 5.87
C VAL A 21 1.89 -12.74 4.52
N LEU A 22 1.92 -11.48 4.10
CA LEU A 22 2.54 -11.05 2.85
C LEU A 22 4.03 -11.44 2.81
N LEU A 23 4.76 -11.20 3.89
CA LEU A 23 6.18 -11.52 4.00
C LEU A 23 6.45 -13.03 3.85
N VAL A 24 5.66 -13.88 4.51
CA VAL A 24 5.72 -15.34 4.35
C VAL A 24 5.44 -15.73 2.90
N PHE A 25 4.42 -15.15 2.26
CA PHE A 25 4.14 -15.40 0.84
C PHE A 25 5.26 -14.94 -0.08
N GLY A 26 5.91 -13.81 0.21
CA GLY A 26 7.08 -13.31 -0.53
C GLY A 26 8.24 -14.31 -0.50
N PHE A 27 8.56 -14.86 0.67
CA PHE A 27 9.59 -15.90 0.79
C PHE A 27 9.22 -17.17 0.03
N LEU A 28 7.96 -17.61 0.11
CA LEU A 28 7.49 -18.79 -0.62
C LEU A 28 7.55 -18.60 -2.15
N ALA A 29 7.34 -17.36 -2.63
CA ALA A 29 7.38 -17.04 -4.06
C ALA A 29 8.80 -17.01 -4.65
N THR A 30 9.84 -16.73 -3.85
CA THR A 30 11.21 -16.42 -4.36
C THR A 30 12.10 -17.67 -4.61
N GLY A 31 11.58 -18.89 -4.42
CA GLY A 31 12.04 -20.01 -5.26
C GLY A 31 13.05 -21.02 -4.71
N ALA A 32 13.50 -20.96 -3.45
CA ALA A 32 14.31 -22.05 -2.87
C ALA A 32 13.45 -23.25 -2.38
N THR A 33 12.21 -23.00 -1.94
CA THR A 33 11.35 -24.04 -1.33
C THR A 33 10.44 -24.75 -2.35
N ARG A 34 10.24 -24.17 -3.54
CA ARG A 34 9.27 -24.67 -4.55
C ARG A 34 9.62 -26.06 -5.09
N GLN A 35 10.90 -26.44 -5.09
CA GLN A 35 11.35 -27.75 -5.55
C GLN A 35 11.23 -28.86 -4.50
N LYS A 36 11.24 -28.53 -3.20
CA LYS A 36 11.30 -29.52 -2.11
C LYS A 36 9.95 -29.83 -1.46
N LEU A 37 9.00 -28.88 -1.45
CA LEU A 37 7.69 -29.05 -0.78
C LEU A 37 6.49 -29.30 -1.71
N TYR A 38 6.55 -28.88 -2.98
CA TYR A 38 5.41 -28.93 -3.90
C TYR A 38 5.63 -29.96 -5.02
N SER A 39 5.68 -31.24 -4.67
CA SER A 39 5.69 -32.34 -5.65
C SER A 39 4.27 -32.71 -6.15
N GLY A 40 3.22 -32.23 -5.47
CA GLY A 40 1.82 -32.53 -5.82
C GLY A 40 1.13 -31.47 -6.69
N THR A 41 0.59 -31.88 -7.84
CA THR A 41 -0.13 -31.03 -8.83
C THR A 41 -1.27 -30.20 -8.23
N LYS A 42 -2.03 -30.76 -7.26
CA LYS A 42 -3.15 -30.04 -6.60
C LYS A 42 -2.70 -28.92 -5.69
N CYS A 43 -1.57 -29.13 -5.02
CA CYS A 43 -1.01 -28.17 -4.10
C CYS A 43 -0.43 -26.98 -4.90
N ILE A 44 0.22 -27.23 -6.05
CA ILE A 44 0.74 -26.17 -6.95
C ILE A 44 -0.38 -25.24 -7.44
N MET A 45 -1.59 -25.78 -7.62
CA MET A 45 -2.75 -25.01 -8.11
C MET A 45 -3.31 -24.04 -7.06
N GLY A 46 -3.31 -24.43 -5.78
CA GLY A 46 -3.72 -23.57 -4.66
C GLY A 46 -2.79 -22.38 -4.45
N GLY A 47 -1.47 -22.59 -4.57
CA GLY A 47 -0.49 -21.50 -4.45
C GLY A 47 -0.62 -20.43 -5.54
N ARG A 48 -1.06 -20.81 -6.76
CA ARG A 48 -1.26 -19.87 -7.88
C ARG A 48 -2.51 -19.02 -7.72
N VAL A 49 -3.64 -19.65 -7.36
CA VAL A 49 -4.89 -18.94 -7.09
C VAL A 49 -4.72 -18.04 -5.87
N GLY A 50 -4.04 -18.52 -4.83
CA GLY A 50 -3.66 -17.70 -3.67
C GLY A 50 -2.81 -16.50 -4.06
N ALA A 51 -1.77 -16.67 -4.87
CA ALA A 51 -0.92 -15.55 -5.31
C ALA A 51 -1.70 -14.48 -6.10
N ALA A 52 -2.62 -14.90 -6.98
CA ALA A 52 -3.49 -13.96 -7.70
C ALA A 52 -4.44 -13.22 -6.74
N PHE A 53 -5.03 -13.94 -5.78
CA PHE A 53 -5.89 -13.35 -4.76
C PHE A 53 -5.14 -12.32 -3.89
N PHE A 54 -3.96 -12.66 -3.37
CA PHE A 54 -3.14 -11.75 -2.58
C PHE A 54 -2.66 -10.54 -3.38
N MET A 55 -2.40 -10.70 -4.68
CA MET A 55 -2.07 -9.58 -5.56
C MET A 55 -3.24 -8.58 -5.67
N VAL A 56 -4.46 -9.07 -5.95
CA VAL A 56 -5.66 -8.22 -6.04
C VAL A 56 -5.96 -7.57 -4.69
N LEU A 57 -5.90 -8.33 -3.59
CA LEU A 57 -6.15 -7.81 -2.25
C LEU A 57 -5.13 -6.72 -1.85
N THR A 58 -3.83 -6.96 -2.10
CA THR A 58 -2.77 -5.97 -1.82
C THR A 58 -2.97 -4.71 -2.66
N TYR A 59 -3.39 -4.85 -3.92
CA TYR A 59 -3.68 -3.72 -4.80
C TYR A 59 -4.83 -2.86 -4.27
N LEU A 60 -5.96 -3.48 -3.90
CA LEU A 60 -7.10 -2.76 -3.33
C LEU A 60 -6.75 -2.05 -2.02
N MET A 61 -6.03 -2.73 -1.13
CA MET A 61 -5.55 -2.12 0.12
C MET A 61 -4.60 -0.95 -0.15
N ASN A 62 -3.72 -1.05 -1.15
CA ASN A 62 -2.84 0.05 -1.54
C ASN A 62 -3.63 1.29 -1.98
N LEU A 63 -4.68 1.13 -2.80
CA LEU A 63 -5.57 2.23 -3.19
C LEU A 63 -6.20 2.92 -1.97
N ILE A 64 -6.66 2.14 -0.98
CA ILE A 64 -7.23 2.68 0.26
C ILE A 64 -6.17 3.51 1.01
N TRP A 65 -4.97 2.98 1.19
CA TRP A 65 -3.88 3.66 1.91
C TRP A 65 -3.36 4.91 1.19
N MET A 66 -3.39 4.94 -0.15
CA MET A 66 -3.14 6.16 -0.91
C MET A 66 -4.20 7.23 -0.61
N GLY A 67 -5.48 6.84 -0.54
CA GLY A 67 -6.57 7.74 -0.14
C GLY A 67 -6.38 8.27 1.28
N ILE A 68 -6.05 7.40 2.24
CA ILE A 68 -5.75 7.81 3.63
C ILE A 68 -4.58 8.79 3.67
N THR A 69 -3.48 8.49 2.97
CA THR A 69 -2.31 9.36 2.92
C THR A 69 -2.67 10.73 2.34
N ALA A 70 -3.48 10.78 1.28
CA ALA A 70 -3.98 12.03 0.70
C ALA A 70 -4.82 12.83 1.71
N VAL A 71 -5.74 12.19 2.43
CA VAL A 71 -6.56 12.86 3.47
C VAL A 71 -5.68 13.36 4.63
N CYS A 72 -4.66 12.59 5.03
CA CYS A 72 -3.70 12.98 6.07
C CYS A 72 -2.87 14.22 5.71
N THR A 73 -2.76 14.59 4.42
CA THR A 73 -2.10 15.85 4.05
C THR A 73 -2.88 17.08 4.52
N ILE A 74 -4.21 17.01 4.61
CA ILE A 74 -5.08 18.12 5.01
C ILE A 74 -4.75 18.63 6.43
N PRO A 75 -4.73 17.80 7.49
CA PRO A 75 -4.39 18.27 8.83
C PRO A 75 -2.95 18.77 8.94
N ILE A 76 -2.02 18.25 8.13
CA ILE A 76 -0.63 18.76 8.08
C ILE A 76 -0.57 20.15 7.47
N MET A 77 -1.32 20.39 6.39
CA MET A 77 -1.40 21.73 5.80
C MET A 77 -1.98 22.73 6.81
N ILE A 78 -3.03 22.33 7.54
CA ILE A 78 -3.61 23.14 8.62
C ILE A 78 -2.55 23.41 9.70
N TYR A 79 -1.82 22.39 10.15
CA TYR A 79 -0.75 22.54 11.14
C TYR A 79 0.34 23.51 10.67
N ILE A 80 0.81 23.42 9.43
CA ILE A 80 1.83 24.32 8.87
C ILE A 80 1.33 25.77 8.89
N ILE A 81 0.07 26.00 8.50
CA ILE A 81 -0.55 27.34 8.52
C ILE A 81 -0.60 27.88 9.95
N LEU A 82 -1.11 27.09 10.90
CA LEU A 82 -1.21 27.49 12.30
C LEU A 82 0.16 27.75 12.93
N ARG A 83 1.16 26.93 12.60
CA ARG A 83 2.53 27.11 13.06
C ARG A 83 3.15 28.40 12.54
N ASN A 84 2.99 28.70 11.24
CA ASN A 84 3.51 29.93 10.66
C ASN A 84 2.92 31.16 11.35
N ILE A 85 1.62 31.15 11.62
CA ILE A 85 0.94 32.23 12.34
C ILE A 85 1.49 32.38 13.76
N CYS A 86 1.62 31.27 14.50
CA CYS A 86 2.22 31.29 15.84
C CYS A 86 3.67 31.80 15.81
N GLN A 87 4.44 31.56 14.75
CA GLN A 87 5.79 32.10 14.65
C GLN A 87 5.80 33.60 14.34
N THR A 88 4.93 34.07 13.44
CA THR A 88 4.90 35.47 13.02
C THR A 88 4.29 36.38 14.10
N GLU A 89 3.15 36.00 14.68
CA GLU A 89 2.39 36.86 15.59
C GLU A 89 2.90 36.77 17.04
N TYR A 90 3.26 35.57 17.51
CA TYR A 90 3.67 35.37 18.92
C TYR A 90 5.18 35.57 19.14
N LYS A 91 6.05 35.06 18.23
CA LYS A 91 7.52 35.23 18.39
C LYS A 91 8.06 36.55 17.82
N GLY A 92 7.39 37.14 16.83
CA GLY A 92 7.74 38.47 16.30
C GLY A 92 7.51 39.61 17.29
N SER A 93 6.63 39.43 18.27
CA SER A 93 6.34 40.42 19.30
C SER A 93 7.43 40.55 20.38
N PHE A 94 8.44 39.67 20.39
CA PHE A 94 9.51 39.68 21.39
C PHE A 94 10.70 40.59 21.02
N GLU A 95 10.81 41.03 19.74
CA GLU A 95 11.88 41.92 19.28
C GLU A 95 11.51 43.42 19.33
N ASP A 96 10.23 43.76 19.44
CA ASP A 96 9.77 45.15 19.43
C ASP A 96 9.04 45.51 20.74
N TYR A 97 9.81 45.84 21.77
CA TYR A 97 9.40 46.06 23.16
C TYR A 97 8.40 47.23 23.38
N ASN A 98 7.96 47.95 22.35
CA ASN A 98 7.13 49.15 22.51
C ASN A 98 5.93 49.25 21.56
N PHE A 99 5.30 48.12 21.23
CA PHE A 99 4.05 48.17 20.49
C PHE A 99 3.00 47.25 21.11
N TRP A 100 2.58 47.59 22.34
CA TRP A 100 1.29 47.16 22.86
C TRP A 100 0.20 47.71 21.93
N ARG A 101 -0.08 46.99 20.84
CA ARG A 101 -1.31 47.18 20.08
C ARG A 101 -2.43 46.61 20.93
N GLU A 102 -2.94 47.49 21.78
CA GLU A 102 -4.31 47.46 22.25
C GLU A 102 -5.20 46.97 21.08
N SER A 103 -5.82 45.79 21.22
CA SER A 103 -6.91 45.26 20.37
C SER A 103 -6.65 44.47 19.07
N ASP A 104 -5.49 43.84 18.82
CA ASP A 104 -5.41 42.83 17.73
C ASP A 104 -5.79 41.42 18.25
N CYS A 105 -7.08 41.22 18.50
CA CYS A 105 -7.66 39.90 18.75
C CYS A 105 -7.49 38.98 17.52
N PHE A 106 -6.89 37.81 17.71
CA PHE A 106 -6.65 36.86 16.63
C PHE A 106 -7.96 36.18 16.21
N ASN A 107 -8.59 36.66 15.13
CA ASN A 107 -9.84 36.13 14.60
C ASN A 107 -9.61 34.86 13.77
N LEU A 108 -10.00 33.69 14.30
CA LEU A 108 -9.96 32.40 13.60
C LEU A 108 -10.84 32.37 12.34
N SER A 109 -11.81 33.30 12.24
CA SER A 109 -12.68 33.44 11.08
C SER A 109 -11.93 33.78 9.79
N ARG A 110 -10.72 34.37 9.87
CA ARG A 110 -9.92 34.77 8.70
C ARG A 110 -9.27 33.57 8.00
N ILE A 111 -9.16 32.42 8.67
CA ILE A 111 -8.56 31.19 8.15
C ILE A 111 -9.62 30.26 7.54
N GLY A 112 -10.91 30.61 7.61
CA GLY A 112 -11.99 29.85 6.98
C GLY A 112 -12.24 28.45 7.55
N LEU A 113 -11.39 28.00 8.49
CA LEU A 113 -11.48 26.69 9.15
C LEU A 113 -12.61 26.60 10.18
N TYR A 114 -13.09 27.75 10.68
CA TYR A 114 -14.20 27.84 11.61
C TYR A 114 -15.23 28.85 11.09
N LYS A 115 -16.27 28.36 10.42
CA LYS A 115 -17.48 29.15 10.13
C LYS A 115 -18.58 28.67 11.07
N ASN A 116 -18.59 29.16 12.30
CA ASN A 116 -19.70 28.89 13.20
C ASN A 116 -20.94 29.67 12.68
N VAL A 117 -21.92 28.94 12.15
CA VAL A 117 -23.19 29.47 11.65
C VAL A 117 -24.19 29.73 12.80
N THR A 118 -23.74 29.75 14.06
CA THR A 118 -24.63 30.02 15.21
C THR A 118 -24.06 31.08 16.15
N TYR A 119 -24.54 32.32 15.94
CA TYR A 119 -24.91 33.30 16.97
C TYR A 119 -23.97 33.49 18.20
N SER A 120 -22.78 34.06 17.99
CA SER A 120 -22.30 35.25 18.73
C SER A 120 -20.94 35.69 18.17
N ILE A 121 -20.85 36.97 17.78
CA ILE A 121 -19.71 37.56 17.07
C ILE A 121 -18.48 37.76 18.00
N GLU A 122 -18.59 37.44 19.30
CA GLU A 122 -17.55 37.75 20.31
C GLU A 122 -16.65 36.57 20.73
N LYS A 123 -16.82 35.35 20.23
CA LYS A 123 -16.01 34.17 20.65
C LYS A 123 -15.16 33.51 19.55
N ASN A 124 -15.00 34.16 18.40
CA ASN A 124 -14.17 33.65 17.30
C ASN A 124 -12.77 34.27 17.27
N ALA A 125 -12.41 35.04 18.30
CA ALA A 125 -11.13 35.66 18.43
C ALA A 125 -10.48 35.29 19.76
N ILE A 126 -9.21 34.87 19.72
CA ILE A 126 -8.43 34.66 20.94
C ILE A 126 -7.82 36.03 21.28
N CYS A 127 -8.28 36.60 22.40
CA CYS A 127 -7.91 37.93 22.86
C CYS A 127 -7.18 37.80 24.19
N GLY A 128 -5.87 37.59 24.17
CA GLY A 128 -5.07 37.50 25.38
C GLY A 128 -3.72 36.84 25.14
N GLU A 129 -2.65 37.48 25.61
CA GLU A 129 -1.26 37.01 25.44
C GLU A 129 -1.07 35.59 26.00
N ALA A 130 -1.61 35.32 27.19
CA ALA A 130 -1.54 34.01 27.83
C ALA A 130 -2.36 32.92 27.11
N GLU A 131 -3.50 33.29 26.51
CA GLU A 131 -4.35 32.34 25.78
C GLU A 131 -3.77 31.98 24.41
N ILE A 132 -3.15 32.95 23.72
CA ILE A 132 -2.43 32.75 22.46
C ILE A 132 -1.18 31.90 22.69
N GLY A 133 -0.42 32.16 23.76
CA GLY A 133 0.73 31.33 24.15
C GLY A 133 0.35 29.87 24.38
N ASN A 134 -0.67 29.62 25.21
CA ASN A 134 -1.18 28.26 25.47
C ASN A 134 -1.73 27.56 24.21
N PHE A 135 -2.30 28.31 23.27
CA PHE A 135 -2.75 27.76 21.99
C PHE A 135 -1.57 27.33 21.12
N CYS A 136 -0.56 28.20 20.98
CA CYS A 136 0.62 27.92 20.16
C CYS A 136 1.48 26.78 20.72
N GLU A 137 1.59 26.64 22.04
CA GLU A 137 2.23 25.50 22.70
C GLU A 137 1.53 24.18 22.33
N LYS A 138 0.18 24.15 22.40
CA LYS A 138 -0.61 22.97 22.00
C LYS A 138 -0.49 22.64 20.52
N VAL A 139 -0.36 23.65 19.65
CA VAL A 139 -0.14 23.44 18.22
C VAL A 139 1.24 22.81 17.99
N GLU A 140 2.28 23.31 18.67
CA GLU A 140 3.64 22.78 18.58
C GLU A 140 3.74 21.33 19.06
N ASP A 141 3.08 21.02 20.18
CA ASP A 141 3.01 19.65 20.74
C ASP A 141 2.25 18.66 19.82
N ALA A 142 1.23 19.14 19.10
CA ALA A 142 0.44 18.30 18.20
C ALA A 142 1.16 18.00 16.87
N GLY A 143 2.13 18.83 16.47
CA GLY A 143 2.83 18.74 15.19
C GLY A 143 3.47 17.38 14.88
N PRO A 144 4.32 16.83 15.79
CA PRO A 144 4.99 15.55 15.57
C PRO A 144 4.03 14.38 15.32
N MET A 145 2.86 14.36 15.96
CA MET A 145 1.87 13.30 15.80
C MET A 145 1.33 13.24 14.36
N PHE A 146 1.02 14.41 13.78
CA PHE A 146 0.56 14.48 12.38
C PHE A 146 1.67 14.07 11.40
N GLY A 147 2.90 14.52 11.65
CA GLY A 147 4.06 14.14 10.83
C GLY A 147 4.31 12.63 10.83
N LEU A 148 4.27 11.99 12.00
CA LEU A 148 4.42 10.54 12.13
C LEU A 148 3.28 9.78 11.44
N ALA A 149 2.04 10.29 11.50
CA ALA A 149 0.91 9.66 10.83
C ALA A 149 1.07 9.66 9.30
N LEU A 150 1.46 10.80 8.70
CA LEU A 150 1.71 10.89 7.25
C LEU A 150 2.93 10.06 6.82
N GLY A 151 4.03 10.15 7.58
CA GLY A 151 5.23 9.36 7.30
C GLY A 151 4.94 7.86 7.35
N GLY A 152 4.21 7.42 8.38
CA GLY A 152 3.79 6.03 8.54
C GLY A 152 2.89 5.56 7.40
N SER A 153 1.87 6.33 7.03
CA SER A 153 0.97 5.95 5.93
C SER A 153 1.70 5.89 4.59
N PHE A 154 2.63 6.81 4.34
CA PHE A 154 3.46 6.82 3.14
C PHE A 154 4.39 5.60 3.07
N LEU A 155 5.03 5.23 4.18
CA LEU A 155 5.87 4.02 4.26
C LEU A 155 5.06 2.75 3.98
N VAL A 156 3.82 2.66 4.49
CA VAL A 156 2.91 1.55 4.19
C VAL A 156 2.62 1.47 2.69
N VAL A 157 2.30 2.60 2.04
CA VAL A 157 2.07 2.65 0.58
C VAL A 157 3.30 2.18 -0.17
N ILE A 158 4.49 2.71 0.13
CA ILE A 158 5.74 2.30 -0.51
C ILE A 158 6.00 0.81 -0.33
N GLY A 159 5.85 0.28 0.89
CA GLY A 159 6.04 -1.14 1.19
C GLY A 159 5.10 -2.02 0.36
N MET A 160 3.83 -1.62 0.26
CA MET A 160 2.82 -2.33 -0.53
C MET A 160 3.13 -2.28 -2.04
N ILE A 161 3.64 -1.17 -2.57
CA ILE A 161 4.10 -1.06 -3.97
C ILE A 161 5.26 -2.01 -4.24
N HIS A 162 6.27 -2.04 -3.36
CA HIS A 162 7.41 -2.96 -3.51
C HIS A 162 6.97 -4.41 -3.48
N PHE A 163 6.06 -4.75 -2.58
CA PHE A 163 5.50 -6.09 -2.50
C PHE A 163 4.71 -6.47 -3.77
N LEU A 164 3.91 -5.54 -4.30
CA LEU A 164 3.20 -5.72 -5.58
C LEU A 164 4.18 -5.93 -6.74
N MET A 165 5.27 -5.16 -6.82
CA MET A 165 6.28 -5.34 -7.87
C MET A 165 6.86 -6.76 -7.86
N ILE A 166 7.21 -7.28 -6.68
CA ILE A 166 7.73 -8.64 -6.51
C ILE A 166 6.67 -9.68 -6.90
N LEU A 167 5.42 -9.51 -6.45
CA LEU A 167 4.32 -10.41 -6.80
C LEU A 167 4.05 -10.44 -8.30
N VAL A 168 4.04 -9.28 -8.97
CA VAL A 168 3.82 -9.17 -10.41
C VAL A 168 4.96 -9.86 -11.16
N ALA A 169 6.21 -9.64 -10.78
CA ALA A 169 7.36 -10.32 -11.39
C ALA A 169 7.24 -11.85 -11.25
N ASN A 170 6.85 -12.34 -10.08
CA ASN A 170 6.63 -13.77 -9.83
C ASN A 170 5.44 -14.32 -10.62
N TYR A 171 4.35 -13.57 -10.74
CA TYR A 171 3.19 -13.95 -11.54
C TYR A 171 3.51 -14.04 -13.02
N GLN A 172 4.24 -13.06 -13.57
CA GLN A 172 4.70 -13.10 -14.96
C GLN A 172 5.59 -14.31 -15.22
N ARG A 173 6.54 -14.61 -14.32
CA ARG A 173 7.38 -15.82 -14.43
C ARG A 173 6.54 -17.09 -14.48
N ILE A 174 5.50 -17.21 -13.65
CA ILE A 174 4.60 -18.38 -13.64
C ILE A 174 3.80 -18.46 -14.94
N LYS A 175 3.27 -17.32 -15.43
CA LYS A 175 2.53 -17.24 -16.69
C LYS A 175 3.39 -17.69 -17.87
N VAL A 176 4.59 -17.13 -18.01
CA VAL A 176 5.54 -17.49 -19.07
C VAL A 176 5.96 -18.96 -18.98
N SER A 177 6.20 -19.48 -17.76
CA SER A 177 6.52 -20.91 -17.58
C SER A 177 5.39 -21.84 -18.05
N LYS A 178 4.12 -21.41 -17.92
CA LYS A 178 2.96 -22.15 -18.41
C LYS A 178 2.97 -22.21 -19.94
N GLU A 179 3.11 -21.05 -20.58
CA GLU A 179 3.15 -20.94 -22.05
C GLU A 179 4.27 -21.83 -22.63
N ILE A 180 5.47 -21.79 -22.04
CA ILE A 180 6.59 -22.65 -22.46
C ILE A 180 6.28 -24.14 -22.29
N THR A 181 5.66 -24.53 -21.17
CA THR A 181 5.32 -25.94 -20.90
C THR A 181 4.26 -26.45 -21.88
N GLU A 182 3.28 -25.61 -22.21
CA GLU A 182 2.21 -25.92 -23.15
C GLU A 182 2.75 -26.13 -24.56
N HIS A 183 3.64 -25.24 -25.03
CA HIS A 183 4.33 -25.41 -26.31
C HIS A 183 5.20 -26.67 -26.36
N ARG A 184 5.92 -26.99 -25.27
CA ARG A 184 6.75 -28.20 -25.19
C ARG A 184 5.90 -29.47 -25.27
N ASN A 185 4.74 -29.49 -24.61
CA ASN A 185 3.83 -30.64 -24.67
C ASN A 185 3.22 -30.83 -26.06
N ALA A 186 2.86 -29.75 -26.75
CA ALA A 186 2.38 -29.81 -28.13
C ALA A 186 3.44 -30.43 -29.06
N LEU A 187 4.69 -29.96 -28.99
CA LEU A 187 5.82 -30.51 -29.79
C LEU A 187 6.09 -31.99 -29.49
N ASN A 188 6.03 -32.41 -28.23
CA ASN A 188 6.23 -33.82 -27.86
C ASN A 188 5.16 -34.73 -28.45
N ILE A 189 3.91 -34.26 -28.55
CA ILE A 189 2.82 -35.02 -29.19
C ILE A 189 3.09 -35.16 -30.69
N GLU A 190 3.49 -34.08 -31.37
CA GLU A 190 3.84 -34.09 -32.81
C GLU A 190 5.03 -35.02 -33.13
N LEU A 191 6.06 -35.01 -32.28
CA LEU A 191 7.22 -35.90 -32.39
C LEU A 191 6.85 -37.37 -32.20
N THR A 192 5.95 -37.66 -31.25
CA THR A 192 5.47 -39.02 -30.99
C THR A 192 4.65 -39.54 -32.16
N ASP A 193 3.75 -38.73 -32.72
CA ASP A 193 2.96 -39.08 -33.90
C ASP A 193 3.88 -39.35 -35.11
N SER A 194 4.83 -38.46 -35.38
CA SER A 194 5.81 -38.63 -36.48
C SER A 194 6.63 -39.91 -36.34
N SER A 195 7.09 -40.24 -35.13
CA SER A 195 7.84 -41.47 -34.86
C SER A 195 6.97 -42.72 -35.07
N SER A 196 5.69 -42.68 -34.66
CA SER A 196 4.76 -43.78 -34.85
C SER A 196 4.48 -44.05 -36.34
N ARG A 197 4.26 -43.00 -37.15
CA ARG A 197 4.07 -43.13 -38.61
C ARG A 197 5.29 -43.71 -39.32
N ILE A 198 6.50 -43.35 -38.90
CA ILE A 198 7.74 -43.91 -39.47
C ILE A 198 7.86 -45.40 -39.14
N MET A 199 7.55 -45.81 -37.91
CA MET A 199 7.56 -47.22 -37.52
C MET A 199 6.51 -48.03 -38.29
N GLU A 200 5.32 -47.48 -38.49
CA GLU A 200 4.26 -48.11 -39.29
C GLU A 200 4.71 -48.30 -40.75
N ASN A 201 5.23 -47.25 -41.40
CA ASN A 201 5.71 -47.34 -42.78
C ASN A 201 6.89 -48.31 -42.95
N SER A 202 7.81 -48.36 -41.97
CA SER A 202 8.94 -49.30 -41.98
C SER A 202 8.47 -50.76 -41.84
N SER A 203 7.43 -51.00 -41.04
CA SER A 203 6.83 -52.31 -40.82
C SER A 203 6.11 -52.80 -42.09
N VAL A 204 5.34 -51.93 -42.74
CA VAL A 204 4.68 -52.22 -44.03
C VAL A 204 5.70 -52.50 -45.12
N ALA A 205 6.78 -51.72 -45.21
CA ALA A 205 7.84 -51.94 -46.20
C ALA A 205 8.60 -53.27 -45.99
N LYS A 206 8.74 -53.75 -44.76
CA LYS A 206 9.29 -55.09 -44.49
C LYS A 206 8.34 -56.20 -44.92
N LEU A 207 7.03 -56.04 -44.70
CA LEU A 207 6.03 -57.03 -45.08
C LEU A 207 5.91 -57.16 -46.61
N THR A 208 6.00 -56.06 -47.36
CA THR A 208 5.97 -56.12 -48.83
C THR A 208 7.23 -56.74 -49.42
N LYS A 209 8.39 -56.64 -48.74
CA LYS A 209 9.66 -57.23 -49.19
C LYS A 209 9.77 -58.74 -48.92
N TYR A 210 8.96 -59.27 -48.01
CA TYR A 210 8.90 -60.71 -47.64
C TYR A 210 7.54 -61.35 -47.97
N GLY A 211 6.76 -60.75 -48.86
CA GLY A 211 5.49 -61.32 -49.33
C GLY A 211 5.70 -62.68 -50.00
N PRO A 212 4.77 -63.64 -49.82
CA PRO A 212 4.90 -65.00 -50.34
C PRO A 212 5.02 -64.97 -51.88
N LYS A 213 6.03 -65.69 -52.37
CA LYS A 213 6.23 -65.96 -53.81
C LYS A 213 5.08 -66.79 -54.36
#